data_AF-A0A7X3ZBT4-F1
#
_entry.id   AF-A0A7X3ZBT4-F1
#
_cell.length_a   1.000
_cell.length_b   1.000
_cell.length_c   1.000
_cell.angle_alpha   90.00
_cell.angle_beta   90.00
_cell.angle_gamma   90.00
#
_symmetry.space_group_name_H-M   'P 1'
#
loop_
_entity.id
_entity.type
_entity.pdbx_description
1 polymer ?
#
loop_
_entity_poly.entity_id
_entity_poly.type
_entity_poly.pdbx_seq_one_letter_code
_entity_poly.pdbx_strand_id
1 'polypeptide(L)'
;MTASKRILIIAGPNGAGKTTFATEFLPNEANCPTFINADLIASGLSPFKPDLVEVRAGRLMLNMIHDYVRRGESFAFETTLSG
;
A
#
# COMPACT_ATOMS: atom_id res chain seq x y z
N MET A 1 -24.72 -11.05 0.48
CA MET A 1 -23.99 -10.46 -0.67
C MET A 1 -22.51 -10.59 -0.37
N THR A 2 -21.75 -11.35 -1.17
CA THR A 2 -20.29 -11.34 -1.05
C THR A 2 -19.78 -9.99 -1.55
N ALA A 3 -19.07 -9.24 -0.71
CA ALA A 3 -18.50 -7.97 -1.10
C ALA A 3 -17.62 -8.16 -2.36
N SER A 4 -17.79 -7.29 -3.35
CA SER A 4 -16.97 -7.33 -4.57
C SER A 4 -15.49 -7.16 -4.22
N LYS A 5 -14.64 -7.98 -4.83
CA LYS A 5 -13.18 -7.88 -4.66
C LYS A 5 -12.70 -6.58 -5.31
N ARG A 6 -11.94 -5.78 -4.57
CA ARG A 6 -11.48 -4.47 -5.01
C ARG A 6 -9.98 -4.33 -4.80
N ILE A 7 -9.33 -3.76 -5.80
CA ILE A 7 -7.95 -3.27 -5.70
C ILE A 7 -8.04 -1.75 -5.81
N LEU A 8 -7.63 -1.05 -4.76
CA LEU A 8 -7.64 0.41 -4.71
C LEU A 8 -6.22 0.94 -4.94
N ILE A 9 -6.08 1.90 -5.84
CA ILE A 9 -4.80 2.54 -6.12
C ILE A 9 -4.90 3.99 -5.68
N ILE A 10 -4.01 4.40 -4.77
CA ILE A 10 -3.88 5.79 -4.33
C ILE A 10 -2.66 6.36 -5.03
N ALA A 11 -2.90 7.27 -5.99
CA ALA A 11 -1.88 7.80 -6.88
C ALA A 11 -1.77 9.32 -6.79
N GLY A 12 -0.56 9.85 -7.02
CA GLY A 12 -0.27 11.28 -7.02
C GLY A 12 1.18 11.60 -6.63
N PRO A 13 1.62 12.86 -6.79
CA PRO A 13 3.02 13.23 -6.58
C PRO A 13 3.46 13.07 -5.11
N ASN A 14 4.77 13.11 -4.88
CA ASN A 14 5.33 13.16 -3.53
C ASN A 14 4.83 14.41 -2.80
N GLY A 15 4.50 14.27 -1.51
CA GLY A 15 3.96 15.37 -0.72
C GLY A 15 2.48 15.70 -0.92
N ALA A 16 1.75 14.98 -1.79
CA ALA A 16 0.31 15.21 -2.03
C ALA A 16 -0.63 14.75 -0.89
N GLY A 17 -0.10 14.22 0.23
CA GLY A 17 -0.91 13.72 1.34
C GLY A 17 -1.54 12.34 1.12
N LYS A 18 -1.03 11.54 0.18
CA LYS A 18 -1.57 10.22 -0.20
C LYS A 18 -1.67 9.24 0.98
N THR A 19 -0.59 9.13 1.77
CA THR A 19 -0.57 8.24 2.93
C THR A 19 -1.57 8.69 4.00
N THR A 20 -1.68 9.99 4.25
CA THR A 20 -2.69 10.56 5.17
C THR A 20 -4.11 10.23 4.69
N PHE A 21 -4.40 10.51 3.42
CA PHE A 21 -5.68 10.15 2.81
C PHE A 21 -5.95 8.65 2.92
N ALA A 22 -4.97 7.79 2.63
CA ALA A 22 -5.10 6.34 2.74
C ALA A 22 -5.49 5.91 4.16
N THR A 23 -4.80 6.42 5.18
CA THR A 23 -5.04 6.04 6.57
C THR A 23 -6.40 6.47 7.11
N GLU A 24 -6.99 7.52 6.55
CA GLU A 24 -8.32 8.01 6.94
C GLU A 24 -9.42 7.36 6.09
N PHE A 25 -9.28 7.37 4.76
CA PHE A 25 -10.31 6.92 3.83
C PHE A 25 -10.51 5.40 3.86
N LEU A 26 -9.42 4.63 3.87
CA LEU A 26 -9.48 3.17 3.71
C LEU A 26 -10.27 2.42 4.81
N PRO A 27 -10.03 2.70 6.11
CA PRO A 27 -10.78 2.04 7.19
C PRO A 27 -12.18 2.62 7.38
N ASN A 28 -12.38 3.93 7.15
CA ASN A 28 -13.61 4.62 7.52
C ASN A 28 -14.66 4.67 6.40
N GLU A 29 -14.23 4.77 5.14
CA GLU A 29 -15.12 4.98 4.00
C GLU A 29 -15.01 3.85 2.97
N ALA A 30 -13.80 3.38 2.68
CA ALA A 30 -13.57 2.43 1.60
C ALA A 30 -13.87 0.98 2.01
N ASN A 31 -14.03 0.65 3.29
CA ASN A 31 -14.12 -0.72 3.81
C ASN A 31 -13.01 -1.62 3.23
N CYS A 32 -11.77 -1.11 3.22
CA CYS A 32 -10.60 -1.81 2.68
C CYS A 32 -9.37 -1.50 3.56
N PRO A 33 -9.32 -2.03 4.79
CA PRO A 33 -8.28 -1.67 5.75
C PRO A 33 -6.89 -2.19 5.39
N THR A 34 -6.78 -3.09 4.41
CA THR A 34 -5.48 -3.62 3.96
C THR A 34 -4.80 -2.60 3.06
N PHE A 35 -3.73 -1.98 3.56
CA PHE A 35 -2.94 -1.00 2.83
C PHE A 35 -1.48 -1.47 2.70
N ILE A 36 -0.99 -1.58 1.46
CA ILE A 36 0.36 -2.02 1.13
C ILE A 36 1.15 -0.82 0.59
N ASN A 37 2.16 -0.37 1.32
CA ASN A 37 2.97 0.80 0.98
C ASN A 37 4.45 0.49 1.24
N ALA A 38 5.33 0.80 0.27
CA ALA A 38 6.76 0.48 0.34
C ALA A 38 7.49 1.23 1.47
N ASP A 39 7.16 2.50 1.70
CA ASP A 39 7.81 3.35 2.71
C ASP A 39 7.46 2.88 4.14
N LEU A 40 6.20 2.49 4.35
CA LEU A 40 5.75 1.90 5.61
C LEU A 40 6.43 0.54 5.86
N ILE A 41 6.59 -0.28 4.82
CA ILE A 41 7.34 -1.54 4.91
C ILE A 41 8.81 -1.28 5.23
N ALA A 42 9.46 -0.32 4.56
CA ALA A 42 10.86 0.04 4.81
C ALA A 42 11.04 0.53 6.26
N SER A 43 10.12 1.36 6.74
CA SER A 43 10.10 1.86 8.12
C SER A 43 9.91 0.74 9.15
N GLY A 44 9.09 -0.28 8.83
CA GLY A 44 8.94 -1.47 9.67
C GLY A 44 10.18 -2.38 9.69
N LEU A 45 10.87 -2.50 8.55
CA LEU A 45 12.08 -3.32 8.42
C LEU A 45 13.32 -2.68 9.06
N SER A 46 13.43 -1.35 8.98
CA SER A 46 14.58 -0.58 9.48
C SER A 46 14.11 0.76 10.05
N PRO A 47 13.60 0.79 11.30
CA PRO A 47 13.00 2.00 11.89
C PRO A 47 13.94 3.20 11.96
N PHE A 48 15.25 2.97 12.05
CA PHE A 48 16.25 4.03 12.15
C PHE A 48 16.91 4.38 10.81
N LYS A 49 16.81 3.51 9.81
CA LYS A 49 17.44 3.70 8.48
C LYS A 49 16.59 3.04 7.36
N PRO A 50 15.37 3.54 7.07
CA PRO A 50 14.49 2.95 6.05
C PRO A 50 15.11 2.97 4.64
N ASP A 51 15.87 4.03 4.32
CA ASP A 51 16.51 4.27 3.02
C ASP A 51 17.45 3.11 2.62
N LEU A 52 18.04 2.41 3.60
CA LEU A 52 18.94 1.27 3.34
C LEU A 52 18.20 0.00 2.88
N VAL A 53 16.88 -0.04 3.00
CA VAL A 53 16.06 -1.22 2.70
C VAL A 53 14.96 -0.96 1.66
N GLU A 54 14.95 0.18 1.00
CA GLU A 54 13.93 0.57 0.00
C GLU A 54 13.73 -0.49 -1.09
N VAL A 55 14.82 -0.96 -1.72
CA VAL A 55 14.76 -1.99 -2.77
C VAL A 55 14.16 -3.29 -2.23
N ARG A 56 14.49 -3.67 -1.00
CA ARG A 56 13.95 -4.87 -0.35
C ARG A 56 12.47 -4.68 -0.02
N ALA A 57 12.08 -3.51 0.49
CA ALA A 57 10.71 -3.17 0.81
C ALA A 57 9.82 -3.17 -0.45
N GLY A 58 10.31 -2.62 -1.57
CA GLY A 58 9.60 -2.66 -2.86
C GLY A 58 9.38 -4.09 -3.36
N ARG A 59 10.38 -4.98 -3.24
CA ARG A 59 10.20 -6.41 -3.57
C ARG A 59 9.16 -7.08 -2.67
N LEU A 60 9.18 -6.77 -1.38
CA LEU A 60 8.20 -7.31 -0.42
C LEU A 60 6.78 -6.81 -0.72
N MET A 61 6.63 -5.53 -1.05
CA MET A 61 5.36 -4.94 -1.50
C MET A 61 4.79 -5.70 -2.71
N LEU A 62 5.61 -5.95 -3.75
CA LEU A 62 5.17 -6.70 -4.94
C LEU A 62 4.75 -8.13 -4.59
N ASN A 63 5.49 -8.81 -3.71
CA ASN A 63 5.12 -10.16 -3.25
C ASN A 63 3.77 -10.15 -2.50
N MET A 64 3.56 -9.18 -1.62
CA MET A 64 2.28 -9.03 -0.91
C MET A 64 1.14 -8.80 -1.90
N ILE A 65 1.31 -7.90 -2.87
CA ILE A 65 0.32 -7.68 -3.95
C ILE A 65 -0.03 -8.99 -4.65
N HIS A 66 0.97 -9.77 -5.05
CA HIS A 66 0.75 -11.07 -5.69
C HIS A 66 0.01 -12.07 -4.79
N ASP A 67 0.31 -12.09 -3.50
CA ASP A 67 -0.36 -12.97 -2.53
C ASP A 67 -1.83 -12.59 -2.32
N TYR A 68 -2.14 -11.30 -2.17
CA TYR A 68 -3.53 -10.82 -2.05
C TYR A 68 -4.34 -11.10 -3.32
N VAL A 69 -3.75 -10.88 -4.49
CA VAL A 69 -4.38 -11.25 -5.78
C VAL A 69 -4.67 -12.74 -5.84
N ARG A 70 -3.71 -13.60 -5.43
CA ARG A 70 -3.88 -15.06 -5.44
C ARG A 70 -4.97 -15.53 -4.48
N ARG A 71 -5.08 -14.90 -3.31
CA ARG A 71 -6.14 -15.19 -2.32
C ARG A 71 -7.50 -14.62 -2.73
N GLY A 72 -7.51 -13.68 -3.69
CA GLY A 72 -8.70 -12.97 -4.10
C GLY A 72 -9.25 -12.08 -2.98
N GLU A 73 -8.35 -11.48 -2.21
CA GLU A 73 -8.67 -10.57 -1.11
C GLU A 73 -8.53 -9.11 -1.59
N SER A 74 -9.35 -8.23 -1.03
CA SER A 74 -9.28 -6.79 -1.35
C SER A 74 -8.09 -6.13 -0.65
N PHE A 75 -7.41 -5.23 -1.35
CA PHE A 75 -6.30 -4.43 -0.80
C PHE A 75 -6.20 -3.07 -1.49
N ALA A 76 -5.49 -2.17 -0.85
CA ALA A 76 -5.11 -0.88 -1.39
C ALA A 76 -3.58 -0.76 -1.44
N PHE A 77 -3.05 0.02 -2.37
CA PHE A 77 -1.65 0.39 -2.38
C PHE A 77 -1.43 1.81 -2.89
N GLU A 78 -0.30 2.39 -2.48
CA GLU A 78 0.12 3.74 -2.89
C GLU A 78 1.20 3.68 -3.97
N THR A 79 1.15 4.62 -4.91
CA THR A 79 2.18 4.80 -5.93
C THR A 79 2.22 6.26 -6.38
N THR A 80 3.33 6.70 -6.99
CA THR A 80 3.42 8.00 -7.64
C THR A 80 2.79 8.01 -9.04
N LEU A 81 2.64 6.84 -9.68
CA LEU A 81 2.39 6.71 -11.14
C LEU A 81 3.33 7.57 -12.00
N SER A 82 4.54 7.85 -11.50
CA SER A 82 5.57 8.52 -12.29
C SER A 82 6.09 7.52 -13.34
N GLY A 83 5.55 7.61 -14.55
CA GLY A 83 6.12 7.02 -15.77
C GLY A 83 7.10 7.97 -16.42
#